data_AF-A0A962CFI8-F1
#
_entry.id   AF-A0A962CFI8-F1
#
_cell.length_a   1.000
_cell.length_b   1.000
_cell.length_c   1.000
_cell.angle_alpha   90.00
_cell.angle_beta   90.00
_cell.angle_gamma   90.00
#
_symmetry.space_group_name_H-M   'P 1'
#
loop_
_entity.id
_entity.type
_entity.pdbx_description
1 polymer ?
#
loop_
_entity_poly.entity_id
_entity_poly.type
_entity_poly.pdbx_seq_one_letter_code
_entity_poly.pdbx_strand_id
1 'polypeptide(L)'
;MNAFRAHYFDGLSSRLHEVEVRRLDGGRIRIVGVDVDREEDAAALRLTPRLARTLRTIELADGARVMASHDERLDQWFPNHDRLQRLVDRLERHAQAVAASIMLCLVMAVVTFVWGVPWLSDHIAAKVPKEIEASLGDQVLGQLDRYLGFAASKLDGARQAELGARFDRLVAGLPDATGYRVVFRDAEGVGPNALAVPGGIVVVTDQLVDLLGDDREFDAVVAHEIGHQQH
;
A
#
# COMPACT_ATOMS: atom_id res chain seq x y z
N MET A 1 -5.65 -29.87 -45.72
CA MET A 1 -4.40 -29.41 -46.35
C MET A 1 -3.37 -29.25 -45.24
N ASN A 2 -2.48 -30.24 -45.06
CA ASN A 2 -1.60 -30.38 -43.89
C ASN A 2 -0.24 -29.71 -44.11
N ALA A 3 -0.21 -28.47 -44.59
CA ALA A 3 1.05 -27.78 -44.90
C ALA A 3 0.97 -26.26 -44.71
N PHE A 4 2.06 -25.63 -44.28
CA PHE A 4 2.24 -24.17 -44.25
C PHE A 4 3.66 -23.76 -44.66
N ARG A 5 3.85 -22.52 -45.13
CA ARG A 5 5.17 -21.99 -45.49
C ARG A 5 5.86 -21.39 -44.27
N ALA A 6 7.16 -21.62 -44.15
CA ALA A 6 7.99 -21.10 -43.07
C ALA A 6 9.40 -20.82 -43.56
N HIS A 7 10.18 -20.21 -42.68
CA HIS A 7 11.58 -19.90 -42.89
C HIS A 7 12.44 -20.80 -42.00
N TYR A 8 13.41 -21.51 -42.59
CA TYR A 8 14.32 -22.40 -41.89
C TYR A 8 15.72 -21.80 -41.78
N PHE A 9 16.32 -21.97 -40.61
CA PHE A 9 17.70 -21.66 -40.29
C PHE A 9 18.37 -22.94 -39.78
N ASP A 10 19.52 -23.28 -40.36
CA ASP A 10 20.29 -24.51 -40.07
C ASP A 10 21.04 -24.48 -38.72
N GLY A 11 21.10 -23.32 -38.05
CA GLY A 11 21.83 -23.12 -36.80
C GLY A 11 23.35 -22.98 -36.96
N LEU A 12 23.88 -23.15 -38.16
CA LEU A 12 25.31 -23.04 -38.51
C LEU A 12 25.62 -21.79 -39.31
N SER A 13 24.66 -21.31 -40.10
CA SER A 13 24.74 -20.13 -40.94
C SER A 13 23.48 -19.26 -40.78
N SER A 14 23.61 -17.96 -41.01
CA SER A 14 22.44 -17.05 -40.99
C SER A 14 21.65 -17.07 -42.31
N ARG A 15 21.83 -18.10 -43.15
CA ARG A 15 21.17 -18.19 -44.46
C ARG A 15 19.72 -18.64 -44.28
N LEU A 16 18.81 -17.83 -44.83
CA LEU A 16 17.38 -18.12 -44.88
C LEU A 16 17.09 -19.18 -45.94
N HIS A 17 16.40 -20.25 -45.56
CA HIS A 17 15.86 -21.24 -46.49
C HIS A 17 14.33 -21.20 -46.43
N GLU A 18 13.66 -20.99 -47.56
CA GLU A 18 12.20 -21.13 -47.62
C GLU A 18 11.84 -22.61 -47.58
N VAL A 19 10.97 -22.98 -46.64
CA VAL A 19 10.53 -24.35 -46.42
C VAL A 19 9.02 -24.44 -46.33
N GLU A 20 8.50 -25.59 -46.72
CA GLU A 20 7.14 -26.01 -46.49
C GLU A 20 7.12 -27.03 -45.36
N VAL A 21 6.38 -26.74 -44.30
CA VAL A 21 6.22 -27.60 -43.12
C VAL A 21 4.94 -28.37 -43.28
N ARG A 22 5.02 -29.70 -43.36
CA ARG A 22 3.90 -30.61 -43.54
C ARG A 22 3.70 -31.51 -42.32
N ARG A 23 2.45 -31.74 -41.91
CA ARG A 23 2.14 -32.72 -40.86
C ARG A 23 1.89 -34.09 -41.49
N LEU A 24 2.61 -35.08 -40.98
CA LEU A 24 2.44 -36.49 -41.31
C LEU A 24 1.56 -37.19 -40.27
N ASP A 25 1.03 -38.36 -40.63
CA ASP A 25 0.29 -39.20 -39.71
C ASP A 25 1.20 -39.71 -38.58
N GLY A 26 0.65 -39.80 -37.37
CA GLY A 26 1.39 -40.21 -36.17
C GLY A 26 2.15 -39.09 -35.46
N GLY A 27 1.83 -37.82 -35.70
CA GLY A 27 2.39 -36.69 -34.93
C GLY A 27 3.77 -36.21 -35.39
N ARG A 28 4.26 -36.70 -36.53
CA ARG A 28 5.51 -36.25 -37.15
C ARG A 28 5.30 -35.05 -38.06
N ILE A 29 6.33 -34.24 -38.21
CA ILE A 29 6.36 -33.06 -39.05
C ILE A 29 7.51 -33.20 -40.03
N ARG A 30 7.25 -32.97 -41.31
CA ARG A 30 8.25 -32.94 -42.38
C ARG A 30 8.51 -31.51 -42.81
N ILE A 31 9.78 -31.11 -42.89
CA ILE A 31 10.23 -29.80 -43.33
C ILE A 31 10.92 -29.99 -44.67
N VAL A 32 10.36 -29.43 -45.74
CA VAL A 32 10.86 -29.61 -47.12
C VAL A 32 11.18 -28.26 -47.76
N GLY A 33 12.39 -28.10 -48.29
CA GLY A 33 12.86 -26.95 -49.04
C GLY A 33 13.84 -27.38 -50.15
N VAL A 34 14.45 -26.40 -50.84
CA VAL A 34 15.34 -26.67 -51.99
C VAL A 34 16.53 -27.57 -51.61
N ASP A 35 17.10 -27.38 -50.42
CA ASP A 35 18.25 -28.14 -49.90
C ASP A 35 17.99 -28.75 -48.50
N VAL A 36 16.72 -28.87 -48.11
CA VAL A 36 16.30 -29.30 -46.77
C VAL A 36 15.19 -30.33 -46.90
N ASP A 37 15.40 -31.56 -46.39
CA ASP A 37 14.34 -32.56 -46.24
C ASP A 37 14.54 -33.29 -44.92
N ARG A 38 13.69 -32.98 -43.94
CA ARG A 38 13.82 -33.50 -42.57
C ARG A 38 12.48 -33.91 -42.01
N GLU A 39 12.46 -35.00 -41.26
CA GLU A 39 11.31 -35.44 -40.48
C GLU A 39 11.65 -35.40 -39.00
N GLU A 40 10.81 -34.72 -38.22
CA GLU A 40 10.98 -34.54 -36.78
C GLU A 40 9.68 -34.95 -36.06
N ASP A 41 9.80 -35.46 -34.84
CA ASP A 41 8.64 -35.71 -33.99
C ASP A 41 8.16 -34.40 -33.37
N ALA A 42 6.88 -34.03 -33.57
CA ALA A 42 6.33 -32.80 -33.01
C ALA A 42 6.43 -32.74 -31.47
N ALA A 43 6.47 -33.89 -30.81
CA ALA A 43 6.64 -33.97 -29.35
C ALA A 43 8.05 -33.60 -28.88
N ALA A 44 9.06 -33.75 -29.75
CA ALA A 44 10.46 -33.44 -29.45
C ALA A 44 10.83 -31.97 -29.74
N LEU A 45 9.96 -31.24 -30.43
CA LEU A 45 10.19 -29.85 -30.83
C LEU A 45 9.67 -28.87 -29.77
N ARG A 46 10.39 -27.75 -29.61
CA ARG A 46 9.97 -26.67 -28.71
C ARG A 46 9.39 -25.51 -29.50
N LEU A 47 8.11 -25.21 -29.28
CA LEU A 47 7.47 -24.03 -29.84
C LEU A 47 7.62 -22.86 -28.86
N THR A 48 8.16 -21.74 -29.35
CA THR A 48 8.25 -20.50 -28.55
C THR A 48 6.86 -19.94 -28.22
N PRO A 49 6.68 -19.36 -27.02
CA PRO A 49 5.40 -18.84 -26.57
C PRO A 49 4.87 -17.69 -27.43
N ARG A 50 3.54 -17.47 -27.44
CA ARG A 50 2.92 -16.31 -28.08
C ARG A 50 3.42 -15.02 -27.43
N LEU A 51 4.07 -14.16 -28.21
CA LEU A 51 4.32 -12.76 -27.85
C LEU A 51 3.75 -11.85 -28.95
N ALA A 52 2.54 -11.36 -28.74
CA ALA A 52 1.89 -10.41 -29.67
C ALA A 52 1.93 -10.89 -31.16
N ARG A 53 2.35 -10.01 -32.09
CA ARG A 53 2.37 -10.25 -33.55
C ARG A 53 3.72 -10.75 -34.09
N THR A 54 4.60 -11.30 -33.25
CA THR A 54 5.91 -11.80 -33.71
C THR A 54 5.79 -13.16 -34.41
N LEU A 55 6.76 -13.45 -35.27
CA LEU A 55 6.93 -14.78 -35.89
C LEU A 55 7.13 -15.83 -34.79
N ARG A 56 6.47 -16.97 -34.96
CA ARG A 56 6.61 -18.13 -34.07
C ARG A 56 7.85 -18.91 -34.45
N THR A 57 8.70 -19.22 -33.49
CA THR A 57 9.90 -20.03 -33.71
C THR A 57 9.69 -21.43 -33.14
N ILE A 58 9.87 -22.44 -33.98
CA ILE A 58 9.99 -23.85 -33.61
C ILE A 58 11.49 -24.15 -33.52
N GLU A 59 11.96 -24.54 -32.35
CA GLU A 59 13.34 -24.94 -32.10
C GLU A 59 13.47 -26.46 -32.24
N LEU A 60 14.41 -26.90 -33.08
CA LEU A 60 14.79 -28.29 -33.27
C LEU A 60 15.88 -28.68 -32.25
N ALA A 61 16.01 -29.98 -31.97
CA ALA A 61 16.92 -30.51 -30.96
C ALA A 61 18.40 -30.25 -31.26
N ASP A 62 18.75 -30.05 -32.53
CA ASP A 62 20.11 -29.76 -33.01
C ASP A 62 20.43 -28.26 -33.08
N GLY A 63 19.51 -27.39 -32.66
CA GLY A 63 19.69 -25.94 -32.67
C GLY A 63 19.19 -25.26 -33.94
N ALA A 64 18.70 -26.01 -34.94
CA ALA A 64 18.03 -25.44 -36.09
C ALA A 64 16.68 -24.79 -35.69
N ARG A 65 16.23 -23.81 -36.47
CA ARG A 65 15.01 -23.03 -36.15
C ARG A 65 14.11 -22.88 -37.35
N VAL A 66 12.81 -23.07 -37.15
CA VAL A 66 11.77 -22.80 -38.15
C VAL A 66 10.93 -21.62 -37.66
N MET A 67 10.98 -20.51 -38.39
CA MET A 67 10.19 -19.32 -38.12
C MET A 67 8.98 -19.28 -39.05
N ALA A 68 7.78 -19.31 -38.47
CA ALA A 68 6.53 -19.29 -39.20
C ALA A 68 5.73 -18.03 -38.87
N SER A 69 5.11 -17.46 -39.90
CA SER A 69 4.06 -16.46 -39.71
C SER A 69 2.87 -17.08 -38.99
N HIS A 70 2.06 -16.24 -38.36
CA HIS A 70 0.88 -16.67 -37.62
C HIS A 70 -0.02 -17.57 -38.47
N ASP A 71 -0.12 -18.85 -38.09
CA ASP A 71 -1.03 -19.83 -38.67
C ASP A 71 -1.67 -20.62 -37.52
N GLU A 72 -3.01 -20.67 -37.51
CA GLU A 72 -3.81 -21.38 -36.50
C GLU A 72 -3.47 -22.87 -36.41
N ARG A 73 -2.87 -23.44 -37.47
CA ARG A 73 -2.42 -24.83 -37.53
C ARG A 73 -1.28 -25.13 -36.55
N LEU A 74 -0.43 -24.15 -36.23
CA LEU A 74 0.66 -24.32 -35.26
C LEU A 74 0.14 -24.70 -33.88
N ASP A 75 -0.97 -24.09 -33.45
CA ASP A 75 -1.55 -24.36 -32.13
C ASP A 75 -2.24 -25.74 -32.08
N GLN A 76 -2.70 -26.26 -33.22
CA GLN A 76 -3.26 -27.63 -33.33
C GLN A 76 -2.19 -28.73 -33.38
N TRP A 77 -1.00 -28.40 -33.89
CA TRP A 77 0.07 -29.38 -34.10
C TRP A 77 0.98 -29.50 -32.87
N PHE A 78 1.03 -28.48 -32.02
CA PHE A 78 1.83 -28.44 -30.80
C PHE A 78 0.96 -28.17 -29.54
N PRO A 79 0.21 -29.18 -29.04
CA PRO A 79 -0.73 -29.02 -27.92
C PRO A 79 -0.10 -28.82 -26.54
N ASN A 80 1.24 -28.82 -26.42
CA ASN A 80 1.93 -28.59 -25.16
C ASN A 80 1.98 -27.09 -24.82
N HIS A 81 0.83 -26.58 -24.39
CA HIS A 81 0.62 -25.19 -24.00
C HIS A 81 1.24 -24.87 -22.63
N ASP A 82 2.06 -23.82 -22.58
CA ASP A 82 2.50 -23.16 -21.35
C ASP A 82 1.28 -22.79 -20.49
N ARG A 83 1.31 -23.19 -19.22
CA ARG A 83 0.20 -22.99 -18.26
C ARG A 83 -0.19 -21.50 -18.13
N LEU A 84 0.78 -20.61 -18.31
CA LEU A 84 0.59 -19.17 -18.24
C LEU A 84 -0.28 -18.65 -19.39
N GLN A 85 -0.13 -19.16 -20.61
CA GLN A 85 -0.96 -18.73 -21.75
C GLN A 85 -2.42 -19.13 -21.58
N ARG A 86 -2.67 -20.35 -21.12
CA ARG A 86 -4.04 -20.80 -20.81
C ARG A 86 -4.69 -19.96 -19.71
N LEU A 87 -3.89 -19.46 -18.76
CA LEU A 87 -4.35 -18.59 -17.69
C LEU A 87 -4.66 -17.18 -18.23
N VAL A 88 -3.79 -16.60 -19.06
CA VAL A 88 -4.02 -15.31 -19.72
C VAL A 88 -5.24 -15.37 -20.64
N ASP A 89 -5.37 -16.37 -21.50
CA ASP A 89 -6.54 -16.51 -22.38
C ASP A 89 -7.85 -16.67 -21.57
N ARG A 90 -7.80 -17.31 -20.40
CA ARG A 90 -8.96 -17.45 -19.51
C ARG A 90 -9.30 -16.13 -18.83
N LEU A 91 -8.30 -15.34 -18.44
CA LEU A 91 -8.47 -13.99 -17.90
C LEU A 91 -9.00 -13.03 -18.96
N GLU A 92 -8.53 -13.09 -20.21
CA GLU A 92 -9.05 -12.29 -21.33
C GLU A 92 -10.52 -12.61 -21.61
N ARG A 93 -10.89 -13.90 -21.60
CA ARG A 93 -12.30 -14.31 -21.76
C ARG A 93 -13.22 -13.83 -20.62
N HIS A 94 -12.66 -13.49 -19.46
CA HIS A 94 -13.42 -13.01 -18.30
C HIS A 94 -12.92 -11.65 -17.82
N ALA A 95 -12.41 -10.79 -18.72
CA ALA A 95 -11.83 -9.51 -18.37
C ALA A 95 -12.80 -8.61 -17.58
N GLN A 96 -14.11 -8.72 -17.86
CA GLN A 96 -15.16 -8.04 -17.11
C GLN A 96 -15.27 -8.51 -15.66
N ALA A 97 -15.17 -9.83 -15.41
CA ALA A 97 -15.20 -10.37 -14.05
C ALA A 97 -13.94 -9.97 -13.27
N VAL A 98 -12.78 -9.94 -13.93
CA VAL A 98 -11.52 -9.45 -13.34
C VAL A 98 -11.65 -7.96 -12.98
N ALA A 99 -12.10 -7.12 -13.92
CA ALA A 99 -12.34 -5.70 -13.67
C ALA A 99 -13.34 -5.46 -12.52
N ALA A 100 -14.44 -6.23 -12.48
CA ALA A 100 -15.41 -6.17 -11.39
C ALA A 100 -14.79 -6.56 -10.03
N SER A 101 -13.94 -7.60 -10.01
CA SER A 101 -13.26 -8.01 -8.77
C SER A 101 -12.27 -6.96 -8.27
N ILE A 102 -11.51 -6.32 -9.16
CA ILE A 102 -10.61 -5.21 -8.83
C ILE A 102 -11.42 -4.03 -8.28
N MET A 103 -12.52 -3.66 -8.95
CA MET A 103 -13.39 -2.59 -8.50
C MET A 103 -14.00 -2.89 -7.14
N LEU A 104 -14.46 -4.13 -6.90
CA LEU A 104 -14.97 -4.56 -5.61
C LEU A 104 -13.90 -4.45 -4.52
N CYS A 105 -12.68 -4.92 -4.78
CA CYS A 105 -11.56 -4.78 -3.85
C CYS A 105 -11.25 -3.31 -3.52
N LEU A 106 -11.28 -2.42 -4.51
CA LEU A 106 -11.08 -0.98 -4.31
C LEU A 106 -12.21 -0.38 -3.47
N VAL A 107 -13.47 -0.70 -3.76
CA VAL A 107 -14.62 -0.23 -2.99
C VAL A 107 -14.54 -0.74 -1.55
N MET A 108 -14.22 -2.01 -1.34
CA MET A 108 -14.04 -2.58 -0.01
C MET A 108 -12.90 -1.90 0.75
N ALA A 109 -11.78 -1.62 0.08
CA ALA A 109 -10.67 -0.90 0.70
C ALA A 109 -11.12 0.50 1.13
N VAL A 110 -11.75 1.27 0.24
CA VAL A 110 -12.29 2.61 0.56
C VAL A 110 -13.27 2.53 1.70
N VAL A 111 -14.21 1.58 1.68
CA VAL A 111 -15.21 1.41 2.75
C VAL A 111 -14.54 1.10 4.09
N THR A 112 -13.56 0.20 4.08
CA THR A 112 -12.84 -0.19 5.29
C THR A 112 -12.05 0.98 5.86
N PHE A 113 -11.35 1.75 5.03
CA PHE A 113 -10.54 2.88 5.50
C PHE A 113 -11.37 4.08 5.91
N VAL A 114 -12.44 4.41 5.17
CA VAL A 114 -13.25 5.61 5.43
C VAL A 114 -14.28 5.39 6.54
N TRP A 115 -14.85 4.19 6.64
CA TRP A 115 -15.89 3.91 7.63
C TRP A 115 -15.51 2.82 8.62
N GLY A 116 -14.85 1.74 8.18
CA GLY A 116 -14.49 0.63 9.06
C GLY A 116 -13.51 1.02 10.16
N VAL A 117 -12.42 1.71 9.80
CA VAL A 117 -11.40 2.14 10.76
C VAL A 117 -11.94 3.17 11.74
N PRO A 118 -12.59 4.29 11.34
CA PRO A 118 -13.12 5.25 12.32
C PRO A 118 -14.15 4.63 13.26
N TRP A 119 -15.10 3.84 12.72
CA TRP A 119 -16.11 3.17 13.54
C TRP A 119 -15.49 2.25 14.59
N LEU A 120 -14.47 1.48 14.21
CA LEU A 120 -13.79 0.59 15.13
C LEU A 120 -12.96 1.37 16.17
N SER A 121 -12.28 2.45 15.74
CA SER A 121 -11.52 3.34 16.62
C SER A 121 -12.41 3.98 17.68
N ASP A 122 -13.54 4.57 17.29
CA ASP A 122 -14.48 5.21 18.22
C ASP A 122 -15.00 4.22 19.26
N HIS A 123 -15.29 2.99 18.82
CA HIS A 123 -15.78 1.93 19.68
C HIS A 123 -14.74 1.43 20.69
N ILE A 124 -13.47 1.40 20.29
CA ILE A 124 -12.36 1.04 21.18
C ILE A 124 -12.06 2.20 22.14
N ALA A 125 -11.97 3.43 21.64
CA ALA A 125 -11.67 4.62 22.42
C ALA A 125 -12.66 4.80 23.59
N ALA A 126 -13.97 4.62 23.34
CA ALA A 126 -15.00 4.69 24.37
C ALA A 126 -14.88 3.63 25.48
N LYS A 127 -14.07 2.59 25.28
CA LYS A 127 -13.85 1.49 26.23
C LYS A 127 -12.46 1.52 26.87
N VAL A 128 -11.61 2.49 26.54
CA VAL A 128 -10.28 2.61 27.13
C VAL A 128 -10.43 3.01 28.61
N PRO A 129 -9.86 2.24 29.55
CA PRO A 129 -9.83 2.60 30.96
C PRO A 129 -9.06 3.90 31.20
N LYS A 130 -9.49 4.68 32.19
CA LYS A 130 -8.89 5.97 32.54
C LYS A 130 -7.41 5.89 32.92
N GLU A 131 -6.99 4.76 33.49
CA GLU A 131 -5.60 4.51 33.85
C GLU A 131 -4.68 4.43 32.62
N ILE A 132 -5.19 3.86 31.51
CA ILE A 132 -4.45 3.80 30.25
C ILE A 132 -4.36 5.19 29.63
N GLU A 133 -5.45 5.96 29.68
CA GLU A 133 -5.49 7.34 29.20
C GLU A 133 -4.48 8.24 29.93
N ALA A 134 -4.41 8.14 31.26
CA ALA A 134 -3.44 8.87 32.08
C ALA A 134 -1.99 8.47 31.76
N SER A 135 -1.72 7.17 31.61
CA SER A 135 -0.38 6.68 31.23
C SER A 135 0.04 7.15 29.84
N LEU A 136 -0.89 7.21 28.89
CA LEU A 136 -0.65 7.80 27.57
C LEU A 136 -0.30 9.28 27.69
N GLY A 137 -1.03 10.03 28.51
CA GLY A 137 -0.73 11.44 28.80
C GLY A 137 0.70 11.66 29.30
N ASP A 138 1.13 10.89 30.30
CA ASP A 138 2.50 10.96 30.83
C ASP A 138 3.56 10.60 29.76
N GLN A 139 3.27 9.64 28.88
CA GLN A 139 4.16 9.30 27.76
C GLN A 139 4.25 10.43 26.73
N VAL A 140 3.12 11.06 26.39
CA VAL A 140 3.09 12.21 25.48
C VAL A 140 3.89 13.37 26.08
N LEU A 141 3.70 13.68 27.37
CA LEU A 141 4.52 14.68 28.07
C LEU A 141 6.01 14.38 27.95
N GLY A 142 6.42 13.14 28.22
CA GLY A 142 7.83 12.74 28.09
C GLY A 142 8.36 12.83 26.65
N GLN A 143 7.50 12.68 25.64
CA GLN A 143 7.87 12.89 24.24
C GLN A 143 7.99 14.38 23.89
N LEU A 144 7.09 15.23 24.40
CA LEU A 144 7.19 16.69 24.23
C LEU A 144 8.48 17.21 24.88
N ASP A 145 8.77 16.78 26.11
CA ASP A 145 10.01 17.12 26.81
C ASP A 145 11.25 16.67 26.00
N ARG A 146 11.23 15.47 25.42
CA ARG A 146 12.36 14.91 24.66
C ARG A 146 12.57 15.52 23.28
N TYR A 147 11.49 15.72 22.52
CA TYR A 147 11.57 16.05 21.10
C TYR A 147 11.29 17.52 20.80
N LEU A 148 10.46 18.18 21.60
CA LEU A 148 10.16 19.61 21.47
C LEU A 148 10.96 20.47 22.46
N GLY A 149 11.77 19.84 23.33
CA GLY A 149 12.64 20.55 24.25
C GLY A 149 11.89 21.25 25.38
N PHE A 150 10.72 20.75 25.77
CA PHE A 150 10.03 21.26 26.95
C PHE A 150 10.87 20.95 28.19
N ALA A 151 11.07 21.96 29.03
CA ALA A 151 11.85 21.90 30.25
C ALA A 151 10.99 22.23 31.47
N ALA A 152 11.55 22.02 32.66
CA ALA A 152 10.91 22.42 33.91
C ALA A 152 10.58 23.93 33.87
N SER A 153 9.37 24.28 34.30
CA SER A 153 8.90 25.66 34.34
C SER A 153 9.82 26.54 35.19
N LYS A 154 10.07 27.75 34.70
CA LYS A 154 10.77 28.86 35.34
C LYS A 154 9.83 29.77 36.14
N LEU A 155 8.51 29.60 36.00
CA LEU A 155 7.53 30.33 36.81
C LEU A 155 7.75 30.03 38.29
N ASP A 156 7.58 31.05 39.14
CA ASP A 156 7.67 30.84 40.57
C ASP A 156 6.54 29.91 41.08
N GLY A 157 6.80 29.20 42.18
CA GLY A 157 5.85 28.22 42.72
C GLY A 157 4.54 28.85 43.20
N ALA A 158 4.54 30.12 43.61
CA ALA A 158 3.33 30.80 44.05
C ALA A 158 2.40 31.10 42.86
N ARG A 159 2.97 31.51 41.73
CA ARG A 159 2.27 31.79 40.48
C ARG A 159 1.71 30.51 39.86
N GLN A 160 2.49 29.42 39.85
CA GLN A 160 1.99 28.12 39.44
C GLN A 160 0.82 27.65 40.32
N ALA A 161 0.91 27.84 41.63
CA ALA A 161 -0.16 27.49 42.56
C ALA A 161 -1.41 28.37 42.37
N GLU A 162 -1.25 29.67 42.14
CA GLU A 162 -2.34 30.59 41.85
C GLU A 162 -3.09 30.17 40.58
N LEU A 163 -2.37 29.99 39.47
CA LEU A 163 -2.95 29.58 38.19
C LEU A 163 -3.54 28.16 38.27
N GLY A 164 -2.90 27.26 39.00
CA GLY A 164 -3.44 25.93 39.31
C GLY A 164 -4.78 26.01 40.05
N ALA A 165 -4.89 26.85 41.07
CA ALA A 165 -6.15 27.04 41.79
C ALA A 165 -7.25 27.68 40.91
N ARG A 166 -6.89 28.48 39.90
CA ARG A 166 -7.84 28.97 38.90
C ARG A 166 -8.31 27.85 38.00
N PHE A 167 -7.38 27.05 37.47
CA PHE A 167 -7.67 25.86 36.67
C PHE A 167 -8.64 24.91 37.41
N ASP A 168 -8.35 24.59 38.68
CA ASP A 168 -9.17 23.71 39.51
C ASP A 168 -10.61 24.23 39.65
N ARG A 169 -10.79 25.55 39.78
CA ARG A 169 -12.13 26.16 39.83
C ARG A 169 -12.88 26.04 38.50
N LEU A 170 -12.18 26.09 37.37
CA LEU A 170 -12.80 25.94 36.05
C LEU A 170 -13.28 24.51 35.81
N VAL A 171 -12.47 23.51 36.22
CA VAL A 171 -12.82 22.10 36.01
C VAL A 171 -13.75 21.53 37.07
N ALA A 172 -13.92 22.18 38.22
CA ALA A 172 -14.74 21.68 39.33
C ALA A 172 -16.21 21.36 38.95
N GLY A 173 -16.73 21.98 37.90
CA GLY A 173 -18.09 21.72 37.38
C GLY A 173 -18.18 20.61 36.33
N LEU A 174 -17.06 20.04 35.89
CA LEU A 174 -17.01 19.04 34.83
C LEU A 174 -17.16 17.62 35.39
N PRO A 175 -17.70 16.69 34.58
CA PRO A 175 -17.61 15.27 34.88
C PRO A 175 -16.14 14.86 35.05
N ASP A 176 -15.84 14.07 36.09
CA ASP A 176 -14.48 13.58 36.37
C ASP A 176 -13.44 14.70 36.58
N ALA A 177 -13.81 15.77 37.27
CA ALA A 177 -12.94 16.91 37.58
C ALA A 177 -11.57 16.52 38.16
N THR A 178 -11.49 15.41 38.91
CA THR A 178 -10.25 14.87 39.48
C THR A 178 -9.26 14.33 38.46
N GLY A 179 -9.71 14.03 37.25
CA GLY A 179 -8.85 13.59 36.15
C GLY A 179 -8.10 14.74 35.48
N TYR A 180 -8.48 16.00 35.73
CA TYR A 180 -7.87 17.15 35.09
C TYR A 180 -6.72 17.72 35.90
N ARG A 181 -5.62 18.09 35.22
CA ARG A 181 -4.52 18.85 35.84
C ARG A 181 -3.84 19.76 34.83
N VAL A 182 -3.36 20.91 35.31
CA VAL A 182 -2.49 21.80 34.54
C VAL A 182 -1.03 21.52 34.85
N VAL A 183 -0.18 21.58 33.83
CA VAL A 183 1.27 21.41 33.95
C VAL A 183 1.97 22.56 33.24
N PHE A 184 2.85 23.25 33.95
CA PHE A 184 3.65 24.34 33.38
C PHE A 184 4.99 23.82 32.83
N ARG A 185 5.41 24.38 31.69
CA ARG A 185 6.67 24.02 31.01
C ARG A 185 7.36 25.26 30.46
N ASP A 186 8.67 25.32 30.61
CA ASP A 186 9.49 26.25 29.84
C ASP A 186 9.69 25.67 28.44
N ALA A 187 9.33 26.43 27.41
CA ALA A 187 9.36 25.96 26.03
C ALA A 187 9.89 27.05 25.09
N GLU A 188 11.07 27.60 25.40
CA GLU A 188 11.67 28.72 24.66
C GLU A 188 11.79 28.46 23.14
N GLY A 189 12.07 27.23 22.74
CA GLY A 189 12.15 26.83 21.32
C GLY A 189 10.81 26.72 20.59
N VAL A 190 9.70 26.58 21.32
CA VAL A 190 8.33 26.48 20.76
C VAL A 190 7.57 27.80 20.90
N GLY A 191 7.79 28.53 21.99
CA GLY A 191 7.18 29.83 22.27
C GLY A 191 5.86 29.72 23.04
N PRO A 192 5.07 30.81 23.06
CA PRO A 192 3.77 30.90 23.73
C PRO A 192 2.79 29.86 23.19
N ASN A 193 2.41 28.88 24.01
CA ASN A 193 1.47 27.84 23.62
C ASN A 193 0.73 27.22 24.82
N ALA A 194 -0.43 26.64 24.55
CA ALA A 194 -1.13 25.74 25.44
C ALA A 194 -1.66 24.55 24.62
N LEU A 195 -1.69 23.35 25.20
CA LEU A 195 -2.22 22.18 24.53
C LEU A 195 -2.76 21.14 25.52
N ALA A 196 -3.89 20.56 25.16
CA ALA A 196 -4.47 19.39 25.80
C ALA A 196 -3.80 18.07 25.33
N VAL A 197 -3.39 17.22 26.28
CA VAL A 197 -2.93 15.83 25.99
C VAL A 197 -3.83 14.80 26.70
N PRO A 198 -3.81 13.52 26.27
CA PRO A 198 -4.67 12.48 26.87
C PRO A 198 -4.58 12.40 28.39
N GLY A 199 -5.67 11.99 29.04
CA GLY A 199 -5.70 11.82 30.49
C GLY A 199 -5.89 13.12 31.28
N GLY A 200 -6.58 14.12 30.69
CA GLY A 200 -6.99 15.34 31.39
C GLY A 200 -5.88 16.38 31.61
N ILE A 201 -4.74 16.23 30.94
CA ILE A 201 -3.57 17.09 31.19
C ILE A 201 -3.58 18.27 30.21
N VAL A 202 -3.55 19.49 30.74
CA VAL A 202 -3.37 20.71 29.96
C VAL A 202 -1.97 21.25 30.21
N VAL A 203 -1.16 21.33 29.16
CA VAL A 203 0.19 21.89 29.22
C VAL A 203 0.13 23.35 28.85
N VAL A 204 0.69 24.22 29.68
CA VAL A 204 0.78 25.67 29.43
C VAL A 204 2.25 26.07 29.47
N THR A 205 2.71 26.77 28.43
CA THR A 205 4.10 27.23 28.40
C THR A 205 4.29 28.51 29.20
N ASP A 206 5.46 28.65 29.82
CA ASP A 206 5.80 29.86 30.58
C ASP A 206 5.76 31.10 29.68
N GLN A 207 6.20 30.95 28.43
CA GLN A 207 6.15 32.00 27.41
C GLN A 207 4.71 32.46 27.11
N LEU A 208 3.72 31.57 27.24
CA LEU A 208 2.32 31.97 27.14
C LEU A 208 1.94 32.79 28.36
N VAL A 209 2.23 32.31 29.57
CA VAL A 209 1.92 33.03 30.81
C VAL A 209 2.52 34.44 30.82
N ASP A 210 3.75 34.60 30.33
CA ASP A 210 4.43 35.89 30.22
C ASP A 210 3.82 36.82 29.15
N LEU A 211 3.16 36.25 28.14
CA LEU A 211 2.50 37.00 27.06
C LEU A 211 1.12 37.51 27.46
N LEU A 212 0.42 36.79 28.35
CA LEU A 212 -0.94 37.13 28.78
C LEU A 212 -0.96 38.45 29.56
N GLY A 213 -1.93 39.31 29.24
CA GLY A 213 -2.08 40.60 29.89
C GLY A 213 -2.72 40.50 31.28
N ASP A 214 -3.61 39.51 31.48
CA ASP A 214 -4.21 39.19 32.77
C ASP A 214 -4.61 37.71 32.88
N ASP A 215 -4.95 37.28 34.10
CA ASP A 215 -5.29 35.89 34.39
C ASP A 215 -6.64 35.43 33.81
N ARG A 216 -7.51 36.33 33.37
CA ARG A 216 -8.77 35.94 32.69
C ARG A 216 -8.47 35.45 31.28
N GLU A 217 -7.42 35.96 30.65
CA GLU A 217 -6.94 35.42 29.38
C GLU A 217 -6.41 34.00 29.56
N PHE A 218 -5.74 33.70 30.69
CA PHE A 218 -5.36 32.34 31.05
C PHE A 218 -6.57 31.43 31.19
N ASP A 219 -7.60 31.88 31.93
CA ASP A 219 -8.84 31.13 32.10
C ASP A 219 -9.50 30.81 30.75
N ALA A 220 -9.50 31.78 29.81
CA ALA A 220 -10.06 31.62 28.49
C ALA A 220 -9.30 30.59 27.63
N VAL A 221 -7.96 30.64 27.64
CA VAL A 221 -7.13 29.68 26.89
C VAL A 221 -7.30 28.28 27.43
N VAL A 222 -7.22 28.11 28.75
CA VAL A 222 -7.38 26.81 29.40
C VAL A 222 -8.79 26.25 29.16
N ALA A 223 -9.83 27.08 29.24
CA ALA A 223 -11.19 26.65 28.95
C ALA A 223 -11.36 26.19 27.49
N HIS A 224 -10.67 26.84 26.54
CA HIS A 224 -10.62 26.40 25.15
C HIS A 224 -9.98 25.01 25.01
N GLU A 225 -8.83 24.80 25.66
CA GLU A 225 -8.12 23.51 25.63
C GLU A 225 -8.93 22.37 26.27
N ILE A 226 -9.62 22.63 27.38
CA ILE A 226 -10.52 21.65 27.99
C ILE A 226 -11.69 21.32 27.06
N GLY A 227 -12.19 22.32 26.31
CA GLY A 227 -13.23 22.12 25.30
C GLY A 227 -12.83 21.12 24.21
N HIS A 228 -11.57 21.14 23.75
CA HIS A 228 -11.05 20.16 22.78
C HIS A 228 -10.98 18.73 23.32
N GLN A 229 -10.91 18.53 24.64
CA GLN A 229 -10.92 17.17 25.20
C GLN A 229 -12.32 16.57 25.36
N GLN A 230 -13.35 17.42 25.42
CA GLN A 230 -14.74 16.99 25.63
C GLN A 230 -15.48 16.70 24.32
N HIS A 231 -14.92 17.09 23.16
CA HIS A 231 -15.56 17.03 21.85
C HIS A 231 -14.70 16.30 20.81
#